data_AF-A0A959Y888-F1
#
_entry.id   AF-A0A959Y888-F1
#
_cell.length_a   1.000
_cell.length_b   1.000
_cell.length_c   1.000
_cell.angle_alpha   90.00
_cell.angle_beta   90.00
_cell.angle_gamma   90.00
#
_symmetry.space_group_name_H-M   'P 1'
#
loop_
_entity.id
_entity.type
_entity.pdbx_description
1 polymer ?
#
loop_
_entity_poly.entity_id
_entity_poly.type
_entity_poly.pdbx_seq_one_letter_code
_entity_poly.pdbx_strand_id
1 'polypeptide(L)' 'MNSRENELARVAVDAMVEVHRELGPGLLETSYQHCLAFELGERGLEVETQVALPLAFKGVR' A
#
# COMPACT_ATOMS: atom_id res chain seq x y z
N MET A 1 19.58 -7.22 0.50
CA MET A 1 18.11 -7.27 0.49
C MET A 1 17.70 -8.53 1.20
N ASN A 2 17.02 -8.44 2.34
CA ASN A 2 16.70 -9.58 3.20
C ASN A 2 15.55 -10.42 2.60
N SER A 3 15.52 -11.74 2.86
CA SER A 3 14.47 -12.66 2.34
C SER A 3 13.06 -12.17 2.71
N ARG A 4 12.87 -11.71 3.94
CA ARG A 4 11.56 -11.26 4.45
C ARG A 4 11.01 -10.03 3.73
N GLU A 5 11.88 -9.07 3.39
CA GLU A 5 11.47 -7.86 2.65
C GLU A 5 10.97 -8.24 1.26
N ASN A 6 11.64 -9.18 0.59
CA ASN A 6 11.24 -9.69 -0.73
C ASN A 6 9.90 -10.45 -0.66
N GLU A 7 9.68 -11.23 0.40
CA GLU A 7 8.42 -11.93 0.62
C GLU A 7 7.25 -10.94 0.79
N LEU A 8 7.43 -9.91 1.62
CA LEU A 8 6.42 -8.86 1.81
C LEU A 8 6.18 -8.07 0.51
N ALA A 9 7.24 -7.72 -0.22
CA ALA A 9 7.13 -7.04 -1.51
C ALA A 9 6.34 -7.87 -2.53
N ARG A 10 6.56 -9.19 -2.58
CA ARG A 10 5.79 -10.09 -3.45
C ARG A 10 4.30 -10.07 -3.10
N VAL A 11 3.97 -10.19 -1.81
CA VAL A 11 2.57 -10.14 -1.35
C VAL A 11 1.93 -8.79 -1.70
N ALA A 12 2.66 -7.69 -1.53
CA ALA A 12 2.17 -6.35 -1.85
C ALA A 12 1.90 -6.15 -3.35
N VAL A 13 2.79 -6.64 -4.21
CA VAL A 13 2.58 -6.59 -5.67
C VAL A 13 1.39 -7.44 -6.07
N ASP A 14 1.29 -8.67 -5.56
CA ASP A 14 0.17 -9.57 -5.87
C ASP A 14 -1.18 -8.97 -5.43
N ALA A 15 -1.23 -8.33 -4.26
CA ALA A 15 -2.41 -7.61 -3.77
C ALA A 15 -2.79 -6.42 -4.66
N MET A 16 -1.81 -5.60 -5.05
CA MET A 16 -2.06 -4.44 -5.90
C MET A 16 -2.50 -4.81 -7.31
N VAL A 17 -1.99 -5.91 -7.86
CA VAL A 17 -2.46 -6.45 -9.15
C VAL A 17 -3.93 -6.84 -9.07
N GLU A 18 -4.37 -7.46 -7.97
CA GLU A 18 -5.77 -7.80 -7.75
C GLU A 18 -6.66 -6.54 -7.69
N VAL A 19 -6.25 -5.56 -6.87
CA VAL A 19 -6.95 -4.27 -6.78
C VAL A 19 -7.04 -3.58 -8.14
N HIS A 20 -5.96 -3.58 -8.93
CA HIS A 20 -5.96 -2.94 -10.25
C HIS A 20 -6.84 -3.68 -11.26
N ARG A 21 -6.91 -5.03 -11.19
CA ARG A 21 -7.79 -5.84 -12.04
C ARG A 21 -9.26 -5.55 -11.77
N GLU A 22 -9.64 -5.43 -10.51
CA GLU A 22 -11.02 -5.18 -10.10
C GLU A 22 -11.46 -3.73 -10.35
N LEU A 23 -10.61 -2.76 -10.04
CA LEU A 23 -10.98 -1.33 -10.13
C LEU A 23 -10.75 -0.72 -11.52
N GLY A 24 -9.72 -1.18 -12.23
CA GLY A 24 -9.23 -0.52 -13.43
C GLY A 24 -8.56 0.84 -13.17
N PRO A 25 -7.96 1.45 -14.22
CA PRO A 25 -7.24 2.72 -14.09
C PRO A 25 -8.18 3.93 -13.93
N GLY A 26 -7.64 5.04 -13.41
CA GLY A 26 -8.31 6.35 -13.43
C GLY A 26 -9.03 6.77 -12.14
N LEU A 27 -8.91 5.98 -11.07
CA LEU A 27 -9.43 6.33 -9.75
C LEU A 27 -8.42 7.17 -8.94
N LEU A 28 -8.92 7.75 -7.85
CA LEU A 28 -8.10 8.49 -6.89
C LEU A 28 -7.13 7.55 -6.16
N GLU A 29 -6.00 8.11 -5.74
CA GLU A 29 -5.03 7.40 -4.90
C GLU A 29 -5.67 6.84 -3.63
N THR A 30 -6.57 7.60 -3.00
CA THR A 30 -7.28 7.17 -1.79
C THR A 30 -8.12 5.92 -2.01
N SER A 31 -8.75 5.76 -3.18
CA SER A 31 -9.49 4.53 -3.54
C SER A 31 -8.55 3.34 -3.58
N TYR A 32 -7.41 3.47 -4.26
CA TYR A 32 -6.40 2.42 -4.33
C TYR A 32 -5.81 2.09 -2.96
N GLN A 33 -5.52 3.10 -2.14
CA GLN A 33 -5.00 2.93 -0.78
C GLN A 33 -5.96 2.13 0.10
N HIS A 34 -7.26 2.45 0.10
CA HIS A 34 -8.25 1.73 0.89
C HIS A 34 -8.41 0.27 0.44
N CYS A 35 -8.50 0.03 -0.86
CA CYS A 35 -8.62 -1.33 -1.40
C CYS A 35 -7.36 -2.16 -1.16
N LEU A 36 -6.17 -1.57 -1.31
CA LEU A 36 -4.91 -2.27 -1.02
C LEU A 36 -4.76 -2.62 0.46
N ALA A 37 -5.12 -1.71 1.37
CA ALA A 37 -5.09 -1.97 2.80
C ALA A 37 -6.04 -3.12 3.18
N PHE A 38 -7.24 -3.15 2.57
CA PHE A 38 -8.18 -4.26 2.72
C PHE A 38 -7.58 -5.59 2.22
N GLU A 39 -7.07 -5.63 0.99
CA GLU A 39 -6.52 -6.84 0.37
C GLU A 39 -5.30 -7.40 1.13
N LEU A 40 -4.44 -6.52 1.66
CA LEU A 40 -3.32 -6.93 2.49
C LEU A 40 -3.77 -7.47 3.85
N GLY A 41 -4.83 -6.89 4.42
CA GLY A 41 -5.46 -7.37 5.65
C GLY A 41 -6.05 -8.77 5.49
N GLU A 42 -6.75 -9.03 4.39
CA GLU A 42 -7.29 -10.37 4.05
C GLU A 42 -6.18 -11.42 3.89
N ARG A 43 -4.96 -10.99 3.54
CA ARG A 43 -3.77 -11.84 3.46
C ARG A 43 -3.04 -12.02 4.80
N GLY A 44 -3.64 -11.53 5.89
CA GLY A 44 -3.13 -11.69 7.26
C GLY A 44 -2.01 -10.72 7.63
N LEU A 45 -1.84 -9.62 6.90
CA LEU A 45 -0.86 -8.59 7.24
C LEU A 45 -1.49 -7.51 8.12
N GLU A 46 -0.72 -7.06 9.11
CA GLU A 46 -1.03 -5.83 9.85
C GLU A 46 -0.65 -4.62 8.98
N VAL A 47 -1.62 -3.75 8.70
CA VAL A 47 -1.44 -2.59 7.84
C VAL A 47 -1.97 -1.35 8.51
N GLU A 48 -1.12 -0.33 8.59
CA GLU A 48 -1.48 1.02 8.96
C GLU A 48 -1.46 1.91 7.72
N THR A 49 -2.41 2.84 7.62
CA THR A 49 -2.47 3.78 6.51
C THR A 49 -2.49 5.21 7.01
N GLN A 50 -2.00 6.15 6.18
CA GLN A 50 -1.89 7.57 6.54
C GLN A 50 -1.10 7.81 7.83
N VAL A 51 -0.10 6.97 8.11
CA VAL A 51 0.81 7.16 9.24
C VAL A 51 1.47 8.53 9.12
N ALA A 52 1.38 9.33 10.17
CA ALA A 52 1.95 10.67 10.19
C ALA A 52 3.47 10.58 10.03
N LEU A 53 3.98 11.06 8.89
CA LEU A 53 5.40 11.17 8.64
C LEU A 53 5.85 12.62 8.83
N PRO A 54 7.02 12.85 9.44
CA PRO A 54 7.55 14.21 9.59
C PRO A 54 7.76 14.81 8.20
N LEU A 55 7.03 15.88 7.91
CA LEU A 55 7.15 16.62 6.67
C LEU A 55 8.08 17.81 6.89
N ALA A 56 9.14 17.89 6.10
CA ALA A 56 9.94 19.09 6.00
C ALA A 56 9.72 19.71 4.61
N PHE A 57 9.19 20.92 4.56
CA PHE A 57 9.02 21.67 3.32
C PHE A 57 9.85 22.94 3.35
N LYS A 58 10.87 23.03 2.49
CA LYS A 58 11.76 24.21 2.38
C LYS A 58 12.38 24.65 3.71
N GLY A 59 12.74 23.68 4.56
CA GLY A 59 13.34 23.94 5.88
C GLY A 59 12.34 24.29 6.98
N VAL A 60 11.05 24.37 6.68
CA VAL A 60 9.97 24.46 7.66
C VAL A 60 9.53 23.04 8.02
N ARG A 61 9.42 22.76 9.32
CA ARG A 61 8.93 21.50 9.89
C ARG A 61 7.53 21.69 10.44
#